data_AF-A0A7S4M6A7-F1
#
_entry.id   AF-A0A7S4M6A7-F1
#
_cell.length_a   1.000
_cell.length_b   1.000
_cell.length_c   1.000
_cell.angle_alpha   90.00
_cell.angle_beta   90.00
_cell.angle_gamma   90.00
#
_symmetry.space_group_name_H-M   'P 1'
#
loop_
_entity.id
_entity.type
_entity.pdbx_description
1 polymer ?
#
loop_
_entity_poly.entity_id
_entity_poly.type
_entity_poly.pdbx_seq_one_letter_code
_entity_poly.pdbx_strand_id
1 'polypeptide(L)'
;MKTIKAFRTRTAKSADSILDDGMKTVTQIDDALNAHFTKTPSEMEAAFKEELEKNGLDSANVHLSASLPLTRHLLALGVSHLRTLESHIALSHPQMEDGNNFGVTVQMTVTKFMSETRERWTKILEKLPGYYGARADAVDKLGLPKTSASESKTESASRSTGGKDGDASTTETKTIKEEKTSNGCAVDVHRATHVVALDVQTYLELGDALADLRDTYATVLDNVEKNKEKLTAPKGSGGSGHSMGMY
;
A
#
# COMPACT_ATOMS: atom_id res chain seq x y z
N MET A 1 -17.11 7.41 -31.39
CA MET A 1 -15.74 7.39 -31.95
C MET A 1 -14.82 8.54 -31.48
N LYS A 2 -15.25 9.82 -31.46
CA LYS A 2 -14.41 10.94 -30.99
C LYS A 2 -13.84 10.75 -29.56
N THR A 3 -14.63 10.21 -28.64
CA THR A 3 -14.23 9.96 -27.24
C THR A 3 -13.13 8.89 -27.10
N ILE A 4 -13.20 7.81 -27.88
CA ILE A 4 -12.19 6.73 -27.85
C ILE A 4 -10.86 7.22 -28.43
N LYS A 5 -10.89 8.01 -29.52
CA LYS A 5 -9.68 8.61 -30.08
C LYS A 5 -8.99 9.53 -29.09
N ALA A 6 -9.75 10.40 -28.41
CA ALA A 6 -9.23 11.27 -27.36
C ALA A 6 -8.62 10.47 -26.19
N PHE A 7 -9.28 9.39 -25.77
CA PHE A 7 -8.75 8.49 -24.74
C PHE A 7 -7.41 7.88 -25.16
N ARG A 8 -7.31 7.32 -26.38
CA ARG A 8 -6.06 6.77 -26.93
C ARG A 8 -4.93 7.79 -26.91
N THR A 9 -5.18 9.01 -27.38
CA THR A 9 -4.16 10.08 -27.39
C THR A 9 -3.68 10.43 -25.98
N ARG A 10 -4.60 10.52 -25.00
CA ARG A 10 -4.23 10.80 -23.61
C ARG A 10 -3.42 9.67 -22.98
N THR A 11 -3.83 8.42 -23.19
CA THR A 11 -3.12 7.26 -22.66
C THR A 11 -1.73 7.13 -23.29
N ALA A 12 -1.58 7.40 -24.60
CA ALA A 12 -0.28 7.44 -25.26
C ALA A 12 0.65 8.51 -24.64
N LYS A 13 0.16 9.75 -24.46
CA LYS A 13 0.93 10.81 -23.80
C LYS A 13 1.35 10.46 -22.37
N SER A 14 0.47 9.77 -21.63
CA SER A 14 0.77 9.33 -20.27
C SER A 14 1.83 8.23 -20.27
N ALA A 15 1.77 7.30 -21.22
CA ALA A 15 2.78 6.26 -21.41
C ALA A 15 4.14 6.86 -21.78
N ASP A 16 4.18 7.81 -22.73
CA ASP A 16 5.43 8.51 -23.09
C ASP A 16 6.04 9.24 -21.87
N SER A 17 5.23 9.97 -21.10
CA SER A 17 5.71 10.64 -19.88
C SER A 17 6.26 9.66 -18.84
N ILE A 18 5.65 8.48 -18.68
CA ILE A 18 6.16 7.43 -17.78
C ILE A 18 7.52 6.90 -18.23
N LEU A 19 7.73 6.75 -19.54
CA LEU A 19 9.00 6.28 -20.09
C LEU A 19 10.09 7.37 -19.96
N ASP A 20 9.76 8.62 -20.29
CA ASP A 20 10.68 9.76 -20.22
C ASP A 20 11.16 10.03 -18.79
N ASP A 21 10.25 9.96 -17.82
CA ASP A 21 10.56 10.17 -16.39
C ASP A 21 10.90 8.86 -15.65
N GLY A 22 10.84 7.71 -16.32
CA GLY A 22 10.92 6.40 -15.69
C GLY A 22 12.19 6.20 -14.87
N MET A 23 13.34 6.67 -15.39
CA MET A 23 14.61 6.58 -14.67
C MET A 23 14.66 7.50 -13.44
N LYS A 24 13.96 8.63 -13.44
CA LYS A 24 13.83 9.46 -12.23
C LYS A 24 13.06 8.71 -11.15
N THR A 25 12.03 7.97 -11.52
CA THR A 25 11.31 7.09 -10.58
C THR A 25 12.22 5.99 -10.04
N VAL A 26 13.04 5.35 -10.90
CA VAL A 26 14.03 4.35 -10.45
C VAL A 26 15.00 4.96 -9.43
N THR A 27 15.55 6.15 -9.71
CA THR A 27 16.44 6.85 -8.78
C THR A 27 15.74 7.17 -7.45
N GLN A 28 14.48 7.64 -7.47
CA GLN A 28 13.73 7.89 -6.25
C GLN A 28 13.55 6.63 -5.39
N ILE A 29 13.32 5.47 -6.01
CA ILE A 29 13.20 4.19 -5.31
C ILE A 29 14.56 3.78 -4.72
N ASP A 30 15.64 3.94 -5.48
CA ASP A 30 17.01 3.63 -5.03
C ASP A 30 17.46 4.52 -3.87
N ASP A 31 17.17 5.83 -3.95
CA ASP A 31 17.43 6.77 -2.87
C ASP A 31 16.67 6.37 -1.59
N ALA A 32 15.41 5.92 -1.71
CA ALA A 32 14.63 5.43 -0.57
C ALA A 32 15.24 4.15 0.05
N LEU A 33 15.72 3.22 -0.78
CA LEU A 33 16.44 2.03 -0.32
C LEU A 33 17.70 2.40 0.46
N ASN A 34 18.53 3.26 -0.12
CA ASN A 34 19.80 3.67 0.47
C ASN A 34 19.63 4.56 1.70
N ALA A 35 18.51 5.27 1.83
CA ALA A 35 18.21 6.08 3.01
C ALA A 35 17.68 5.24 4.18
N HIS A 36 16.84 4.24 3.91
CA HIS A 36 16.09 3.55 4.96
C HIS A 36 16.54 2.12 5.23
N PHE A 37 17.11 1.40 4.26
CA PHE A 37 17.27 -0.05 4.30
C PHE A 37 18.73 -0.50 4.15
N THR A 38 19.62 0.07 4.95
CA THR A 38 21.08 -0.17 4.89
C THR A 38 21.61 -1.12 5.94
N LYS A 39 20.81 -1.41 6.96
CA LYS A 39 21.21 -2.21 8.12
C LYS A 39 20.76 -3.66 7.99
N THR A 40 21.55 -4.55 8.55
CA THR A 40 21.27 -5.98 8.67
C THR A 40 20.12 -6.25 9.66
N PRO A 41 19.48 -7.43 9.60
CA PRO A 41 18.45 -7.80 10.57
C PRO A 41 18.90 -7.69 12.03
N SER A 42 20.11 -8.17 12.36
CA SER A 42 20.64 -8.14 13.72
C SER A 42 20.90 -6.72 14.22
N GLU A 43 21.37 -5.82 13.36
CA GLU A 43 21.55 -4.41 13.71
C GLU A 43 20.21 -3.71 13.95
N MET A 44 19.18 -4.05 13.16
CA MET A 44 17.84 -3.51 13.33
C MET A 44 17.14 -4.07 14.57
N GLU A 45 17.35 -5.34 14.89
CA GLU A 45 16.83 -5.95 16.12
C GLU A 45 17.39 -5.25 17.36
N ALA A 46 18.70 -5.00 17.39
CA ALA A 46 19.33 -4.24 18.45
C ALA A 46 18.79 -2.80 18.53
N ALA A 47 18.70 -2.10 17.39
CA ALA A 47 18.24 -0.71 17.34
C ALA A 47 16.78 -0.55 17.77
N PHE A 48 15.88 -1.41 17.29
CA PHE A 48 14.47 -1.38 17.65
C PHE A 48 14.21 -1.78 19.10
N LYS A 49 14.99 -2.72 19.63
CA LYS A 49 14.95 -3.04 21.05
C LYS A 49 15.34 -1.84 21.92
N GLU A 50 16.45 -1.17 21.60
CA GLU A 50 16.91 0.02 22.32
C GLU A 50 15.87 1.16 22.24
N GLU A 51 15.29 1.40 21.06
CA GLU A 51 14.25 2.40 20.85
C GLU A 51 13.01 2.12 21.72
N LEU A 52 12.57 0.86 21.76
CA LEU A 52 11.40 0.44 22.52
C LEU A 52 11.62 0.55 24.04
N GLU A 53 12.82 0.19 24.53
CA GLU A 53 13.21 0.36 25.93
C GLU A 53 13.24 1.84 26.35
N LYS A 54 13.66 2.73 25.43
CA LYS A 54 13.76 4.18 25.68
C LYS A 54 12.40 4.88 25.63
N ASN A 55 11.56 4.54 24.66
CA ASN A 55 10.33 5.28 24.35
C ASN A 55 9.07 4.66 24.97
N GLY A 56 9.16 3.44 25.48
CA GLY A 56 8.03 2.68 26.01
C GLY A 56 7.59 1.56 25.06
N LEU A 57 7.08 0.48 25.64
CA LEU A 57 6.75 -0.75 24.91
C LEU A 57 5.52 -0.64 24.00
N ASP A 58 4.70 0.39 24.18
CA ASP A 58 3.57 0.77 23.35
C ASP A 58 3.89 1.87 22.33
N SER A 59 5.12 2.41 22.36
CA SER A 59 5.52 3.47 21.44
C SER A 59 5.54 3.00 19.98
N ALA A 60 5.29 3.94 19.06
CA ALA A 60 5.42 3.70 17.64
C ALA A 60 6.89 3.57 17.24
N ASN A 61 7.20 2.64 16.34
CA ASN A 61 8.52 2.52 15.75
C ASN A 61 8.75 3.67 14.76
N VAL A 62 9.70 4.58 15.04
CA VAL A 62 9.88 5.82 14.26
C VAL A 62 10.40 5.51 12.86
N HIS A 63 11.28 4.52 12.72
CA HIS A 63 11.81 4.11 11.42
C HIS A 63 10.70 3.59 10.50
N LEU A 64 9.88 2.67 11.01
CA LEU A 64 8.76 2.09 10.25
C LEU A 64 7.66 3.13 9.99
N SER A 65 7.46 4.08 10.91
CA SER A 65 6.52 5.19 10.72
C SER A 65 6.92 6.09 9.55
N ALA A 66 8.22 6.20 9.24
CA ALA A 66 8.71 6.95 8.08
C ALA A 66 8.76 6.10 6.80
N SER A 67 9.28 4.88 6.88
CA SER A 67 9.56 4.05 5.71
C SER A 67 8.31 3.37 5.13
N LEU A 68 7.38 2.90 5.97
CA LEU A 68 6.19 2.17 5.52
C LEU A 68 5.29 3.03 4.60
N PRO A 69 4.92 4.29 4.94
CA PRO A 69 4.12 5.14 4.06
C PRO A 69 4.80 5.45 2.72
N LEU A 70 6.13 5.65 2.74
CA LEU A 70 6.92 5.90 1.55
C LEU A 70 6.91 4.67 0.62
N THR A 71 7.18 3.48 1.15
CA THR A 71 7.12 2.23 0.38
C THR A 71 5.74 1.99 -0.21
N ARG A 72 4.66 2.23 0.55
CA ARG A 72 3.29 2.17 0.04
C ARG A 72 3.05 3.12 -1.12
N HIS A 73 3.53 4.36 -1.01
CA HIS A 73 3.40 5.36 -2.06
C HIS A 73 4.11 4.92 -3.35
N LEU A 74 5.38 4.53 -3.25
CA LEU A 74 6.19 4.13 -4.41
C LEU A 74 5.65 2.88 -5.10
N LEU A 75 5.21 1.86 -4.34
CA LEU A 75 4.55 0.68 -4.90
C LEU A 75 3.24 1.05 -5.62
N ALA A 76 2.42 1.92 -5.03
CA ALA A 76 1.17 2.35 -5.65
C ALA A 76 1.41 3.14 -6.95
N LEU A 77 2.46 3.96 -6.98
CA LEU A 77 2.92 4.65 -8.18
C LEU A 77 3.32 3.64 -9.26
N GLY A 78 4.16 2.66 -8.93
CA GLY A 78 4.56 1.58 -9.84
C GLY A 78 3.36 0.83 -10.42
N VAL A 79 2.41 0.40 -9.58
CA VAL A 79 1.16 -0.26 -10.01
C VAL A 79 0.36 0.61 -10.99
N SER A 80 0.25 1.92 -10.71
CA SER A 80 -0.45 2.88 -11.58
C SER A 80 0.24 3.04 -12.94
N HIS A 81 1.58 3.09 -12.94
CA HIS A 81 2.36 3.20 -14.16
C HIS A 81 2.20 1.95 -15.04
N LEU A 82 2.31 0.74 -14.49
CA LEU A 82 2.10 -0.49 -15.25
C LEU A 82 0.68 -0.54 -15.84
N ARG A 83 -0.34 -0.16 -15.07
CA ARG A 83 -1.72 -0.12 -15.56
C ARG A 83 -1.89 0.83 -16.76
N THR A 84 -1.20 1.97 -16.74
CA THR A 84 -1.21 2.96 -17.84
C THR A 84 -0.54 2.40 -19.09
N LEU A 85 0.65 1.81 -18.93
CA LEU A 85 1.40 1.19 -20.02
C LEU A 85 0.65 -0.01 -20.64
N GLU A 86 0.08 -0.90 -19.81
CA GLU A 86 -0.78 -2.01 -20.26
C GLU A 86 -1.98 -1.50 -21.05
N SER A 87 -2.64 -0.45 -20.55
CA SER A 87 -3.77 0.16 -21.25
C SER A 87 -3.35 0.76 -22.59
N HIS A 88 -2.17 1.36 -22.68
CA HIS A 88 -1.62 1.89 -23.92
C HIS A 88 -1.37 0.79 -24.96
N ILE A 89 -0.76 -0.33 -24.55
CA ILE A 89 -0.48 -1.47 -25.42
C ILE A 89 -1.80 -2.13 -25.86
N ALA A 90 -2.74 -2.33 -24.94
CA ALA A 90 -4.03 -2.96 -25.25
C ALA A 90 -4.85 -2.15 -26.27
N LEU A 91 -4.76 -0.82 -26.23
CA LEU A 91 -5.40 0.07 -27.22
C LEU A 91 -4.72 0.04 -28.60
N SER A 92 -3.52 -0.52 -28.68
CA SER A 92 -2.71 -0.70 -29.90
C SER A 92 -2.85 -2.11 -30.50
N HIS A 93 -3.70 -2.97 -29.95
CA HIS A 93 -4.03 -4.25 -30.59
C HIS A 93 -4.71 -4.02 -31.94
N PRO A 94 -4.26 -4.71 -33.01
CA PRO A 94 -4.86 -4.62 -34.33
C PRO A 94 -6.14 -5.46 -34.40
N GLN A 95 -6.84 -5.37 -35.52
CA GLN A 95 -7.86 -6.35 -35.87
C GLN A 95 -7.24 -7.76 -35.93
N MET A 96 -7.99 -8.77 -35.49
CA MET A 96 -7.55 -10.17 -35.61
C MET A 96 -7.56 -10.60 -37.07
N GLU A 97 -6.44 -11.15 -37.52
CA GLU A 97 -6.18 -11.56 -38.90
C GLU A 97 -5.38 -12.87 -38.90
N ASP A 98 -5.51 -13.65 -39.99
CA ASP A 98 -4.68 -14.82 -40.21
C ASP A 98 -3.29 -14.39 -40.74
N GLY A 99 -2.22 -14.86 -40.07
CA GLY A 99 -0.85 -14.51 -40.42
C GLY A 99 -0.33 -13.15 -39.88
N ASN A 100 0.97 -12.92 -40.05
CA ASN A 100 1.70 -11.72 -39.60
C ASN A 100 1.50 -11.39 -38.10
N ASN A 101 1.45 -12.40 -37.22
CA ASN A 101 1.09 -12.22 -35.80
C ASN A 101 2.29 -12.05 -34.85
N PHE A 102 3.53 -11.96 -35.36
CA PHE A 102 4.72 -11.84 -34.52
C PHE A 102 4.67 -10.64 -33.57
N GLY A 103 4.34 -9.44 -34.08
CA GLY A 103 4.24 -8.25 -33.23
C GLY A 103 3.13 -8.34 -32.18
N VAL A 104 2.03 -9.04 -32.50
CA VAL A 104 0.95 -9.30 -31.54
C VAL A 104 1.44 -10.25 -30.44
N THR A 105 2.23 -11.28 -30.78
CA THR A 105 2.89 -12.14 -29.79
C THR A 105 3.83 -11.35 -28.88
N VAL A 106 4.59 -10.38 -29.41
CA VAL A 106 5.42 -9.48 -28.59
C VAL A 106 4.56 -8.66 -27.62
N GLN A 107 3.44 -8.09 -28.09
CA GLN A 107 2.49 -7.37 -27.23
C GLN A 107 1.98 -8.26 -26.09
N MET A 108 1.58 -9.50 -26.40
CA MET A 108 1.07 -10.45 -25.41
C MET A 108 2.14 -10.83 -24.37
N THR A 109 3.37 -11.09 -24.80
CA THR A 109 4.47 -11.47 -23.90
C THR A 109 4.82 -10.34 -22.93
N VAL A 110 5.00 -9.11 -23.44
CA VAL A 110 5.33 -7.95 -22.59
C VAL A 110 4.16 -7.62 -21.65
N THR A 111 2.93 -7.61 -22.14
CA THR A 111 1.75 -7.31 -21.31
C THR A 111 1.52 -8.37 -20.24
N LYS A 112 1.83 -9.64 -20.51
CA LYS A 112 1.76 -10.71 -19.51
C LYS A 112 2.75 -10.48 -18.37
N PHE A 113 4.01 -10.20 -18.70
CA PHE A 113 5.05 -9.88 -17.71
C PHE A 113 4.64 -8.67 -16.83
N MET A 114 4.07 -7.63 -17.47
CA MET A 114 3.56 -6.46 -16.75
C MET A 114 2.38 -6.82 -15.82
N SER A 115 1.40 -7.58 -16.29
CA SER A 115 0.23 -7.96 -15.47
C SER A 115 0.64 -8.79 -14.25
N GLU A 116 1.53 -9.77 -14.43
CA GLU A 116 2.05 -10.59 -13.34
C GLU A 116 2.84 -9.75 -12.31
N THR A 117 3.64 -8.80 -12.79
CA THR A 117 4.35 -7.83 -11.94
C THR A 117 3.39 -6.95 -11.16
N ARG A 118 2.38 -6.37 -11.84
CA ARG A 118 1.37 -5.52 -11.22
C ARG A 118 0.56 -6.26 -10.16
N GLU A 119 0.18 -7.51 -10.43
CA GLU A 119 -0.52 -8.36 -9.46
C GLU A 119 0.35 -8.66 -8.24
N ARG A 120 1.63 -8.96 -8.44
CA ARG A 120 2.59 -9.16 -7.34
C ARG A 120 2.68 -7.92 -6.45
N TRP A 121 2.89 -6.74 -7.02
CA TRP A 121 2.97 -5.49 -6.25
C TRP A 121 1.64 -5.11 -5.58
N THR A 122 0.51 -5.40 -6.22
CA THR A 122 -0.82 -5.20 -5.61
C THR A 122 -0.98 -6.05 -4.36
N LYS A 123 -0.57 -7.34 -4.41
CA LYS A 123 -0.61 -8.24 -3.24
C LYS A 123 0.31 -7.77 -2.11
N ILE A 124 1.46 -7.17 -2.44
CA ILE A 124 2.34 -6.57 -1.42
C ILE A 124 1.59 -5.40 -0.75
N LEU A 125 1.05 -4.46 -1.54
CA LEU A 125 0.30 -3.30 -1.03
C LEU A 125 -0.87 -3.65 -0.12
N GLU A 126 -1.59 -4.73 -0.43
CA GLU A 126 -2.71 -5.25 0.36
C GLU A 126 -2.27 -5.79 1.73
N LYS A 127 -1.05 -6.36 1.82
CA LYS A 127 -0.50 -6.92 3.07
C LYS A 127 0.04 -5.86 4.03
N LEU A 128 0.64 -4.78 3.50
CA LEU A 128 1.35 -3.79 4.32
C LEU A 128 0.53 -3.20 5.50
N PRO A 129 -0.79 -2.92 5.39
CA PRO A 129 -1.58 -2.45 6.54
C PRO A 129 -1.66 -3.46 7.68
N GLY A 130 -1.48 -4.76 7.39
CA GLY A 130 -1.55 -5.84 8.37
C GLY A 130 -0.53 -5.73 9.51
N TYR A 131 0.59 -5.05 9.27
CA TYR A 131 1.58 -4.73 10.30
C TYR A 131 0.95 -4.04 11.52
N TYR A 132 0.13 -3.01 11.31
CA TYR A 132 -0.45 -2.25 12.41
C TYR A 132 -1.38 -3.10 13.27
N GLY A 133 -2.16 -3.98 12.66
CA GLY A 133 -3.01 -4.92 13.39
C GLY A 133 -2.18 -5.93 14.19
N ALA A 134 -1.21 -6.57 13.54
CA ALA A 134 -0.33 -7.55 14.19
C ALA A 134 0.45 -6.94 15.37
N ARG A 135 0.97 -5.72 15.20
CA ARG A 135 1.69 -5.01 16.25
C ARG A 135 0.78 -4.56 17.38
N ALA A 136 -0.41 -4.02 17.07
CA ALA A 136 -1.39 -3.65 18.10
C ALA A 136 -1.77 -4.87 18.97
N ASP A 137 -2.05 -6.01 18.33
CA ASP A 137 -2.35 -7.27 19.03
C ASP A 137 -1.17 -7.75 19.91
N ALA A 138 0.07 -7.56 19.45
CA ALA A 138 1.26 -7.91 20.22
C ALA A 138 1.45 -6.98 21.44
N VAL A 139 1.26 -5.66 21.25
CA VAL A 139 1.33 -4.66 22.33
C VAL A 139 0.23 -4.89 23.36
N ASP A 140 -0.99 -5.20 22.94
CA ASP A 140 -2.10 -5.50 23.85
C ASP A 140 -1.80 -6.70 24.76
N LYS A 141 -1.05 -7.68 24.25
CA LYS A 141 -0.60 -8.84 25.02
C LYS A 141 0.50 -8.51 26.01
N LEU A 142 1.13 -7.34 26.00
CA LEU A 142 2.18 -7.01 26.97
C LEU A 142 1.64 -6.81 28.39
N GLY A 143 0.33 -6.62 28.57
CA GLY A 143 -0.28 -6.42 29.89
C GLY A 143 0.14 -5.11 30.56
N LEU A 144 0.43 -4.09 29.74
CA LEU A 144 0.79 -2.74 30.21
C LEU A 144 -0.37 -2.14 31.01
N PRO A 145 -0.09 -1.24 31.98
CA PRO A 145 -1.14 -0.55 32.72
C PRO A 145 -2.09 0.18 31.77
N LYS A 146 -3.38 -0.15 31.82
CA LYS A 146 -4.43 0.54 31.07
C LYS A 146 -5.19 1.45 32.04
N THR A 147 -5.35 2.71 31.67
CA THR A 147 -6.28 3.63 32.32
C THR A 147 -7.58 3.58 31.55
N SER A 148 -8.59 2.94 32.14
CA SER A 148 -9.93 2.89 31.55
C SER A 148 -10.85 3.85 32.29
N ALA A 149 -11.46 4.78 31.56
CA ALA A 149 -12.53 5.63 32.08
C ALA A 149 -13.87 4.95 31.81
N SER A 150 -14.59 4.60 32.88
CA SER A 150 -15.94 4.05 32.82
C SER A 150 -16.95 5.17 33.14
N GLU A 151 -17.90 5.40 32.25
CA GLU A 151 -19.04 6.27 32.52
C GLU A 151 -20.23 5.42 32.97
N SER A 152 -20.63 5.56 34.23
CA SER A 152 -21.84 4.94 34.76
C SER A 152 -22.93 6.02 34.93
N LYS A 153 -24.08 5.79 34.30
CA LYS A 153 -25.28 6.61 34.50
C LYS A 153 -26.13 5.98 35.58
N THR A 154 -26.34 6.70 36.68
CA THR A 154 -27.30 6.31 37.72
C THR A 154 -28.53 7.22 37.60
N GLU A 155 -29.66 6.63 37.27
CA GLU A 155 -30.96 7.31 37.25
C GLU A 155 -31.64 7.07 38.59
N SER A 156 -31.88 8.14 39.36
CA SER A 156 -32.63 8.08 40.61
C SER A 156 -33.99 8.72 40.38
N ALA A 157 -35.05 7.92 40.45
CA ALA A 157 -36.42 8.40 40.42
C ALA A 157 -36.96 8.49 41.85
N SER A 158 -37.30 9.70 42.28
CA SER A 158 -37.95 9.96 43.57
C SER A 158 -39.45 10.23 43.33
N ARG A 159 -40.31 9.48 44.03
CA ARG A 159 -41.76 9.75 44.09
C ARG A 159 -42.13 10.15 45.51
N SER A 160 -42.65 11.35 45.68
CA SER A 160 -43.27 11.81 46.92
C SER A 160 -44.79 11.71 46.75
N THR A 161 -45.43 10.83 47.53
CA THR A 161 -46.89 10.73 47.59
C THR A 161 -47.37 11.36 48.90
N GLY A 162 -48.31 12.31 48.84
CA GLY A 162 -49.03 12.82 50.04
C GLY A 162 -48.99 14.33 50.32
N GLY A 163 -48.60 15.18 49.36
CA GLY A 163 -48.69 16.65 49.49
C GLY A 163 -50.04 17.23 49.05
N LYS A 164 -50.43 18.38 49.62
CA LYS A 164 -51.72 19.07 49.39
C LYS A 164 -51.93 19.60 47.95
N ASP A 165 -50.93 19.44 47.08
CA ASP A 165 -50.87 19.99 45.71
C ASP A 165 -50.65 18.94 44.59
N GLY A 166 -50.80 17.64 44.89
CA GLY A 166 -50.72 16.57 43.88
C GLY A 166 -49.34 15.92 43.72
N ASP A 167 -49.32 14.78 43.01
CA ASP A 167 -48.14 13.90 42.86
C ASP A 167 -47.08 14.55 41.95
N ALA A 168 -45.84 14.67 42.44
CA ALA A 168 -44.71 15.20 41.69
C ALA A 168 -43.61 14.13 41.55
N SER A 169 -43.17 13.89 40.30
CA SER A 169 -42.07 12.99 39.97
C SER A 169 -40.91 13.80 39.41
N THR A 170 -39.77 13.80 40.11
CA THR A 170 -38.53 14.42 39.65
C THR A 170 -37.52 13.33 39.36
N THR A 171 -36.99 13.30 38.13
CA THR A 171 -35.94 12.37 37.71
C THR A 171 -34.61 13.11 37.73
N GLU A 172 -33.68 12.68 38.60
CA GLU A 172 -32.31 13.20 38.61
C GLU A 172 -31.37 12.17 37.97
N THR A 173 -30.64 12.59 36.93
CA THR A 173 -29.59 11.81 36.29
C THR A 173 -28.23 12.26 36.83
N LYS A 174 -27.52 11.38 37.54
CA LYS A 174 -26.12 11.61 37.94
C LYS A 174 -25.21 10.76 37.05
N THR A 175 -24.24 11.42 36.42
CA THR A 175 -23.17 10.75 35.66
C THR A 175 -21.95 10.64 36.56
N ILE A 176 -21.52 9.41 36.86
CA ILE A 176 -20.31 9.15 37.63
C ILE A 176 -19.24 8.69 36.64
N LYS A 177 -18.12 9.43 36.62
CA LYS A 177 -16.90 9.05 35.90
C LYS A 177 -15.98 8.34 36.88
N GLU A 178 -15.77 7.05 36.68
CA GLU A 178 -14.78 6.27 37.44
C GLU A 178 -13.58 5.99 36.54
N GLU A 179 -12.40 6.46 36.94
CA GLU A 179 -11.12 6.03 36.34
C GLU A 179 -10.63 4.79 37.09
N LYS A 180 -10.50 3.68 36.37
CA LYS A 180 -9.92 2.43 36.89
C LYS A 180 -8.60 2.17 36.17
N THR A 181 -7.52 2.22 36.93
CA THR A 181 -6.17 1.88 36.46
C THR A 181 -5.87 0.43 36.84
N SER A 182 -5.56 -0.42 35.85
CA SER A 182 -5.06 -1.76 36.13
C SER A 182 -3.57 -1.69 36.49
N ASN A 183 -3.17 -2.25 37.64
CA ASN A 183 -1.74 -2.47 37.91
C ASN A 183 -1.19 -3.49 36.90
N GLY A 184 -0.24 -3.08 36.07
CA GLY A 184 0.41 -3.95 35.09
C GLY A 184 1.20 -5.09 35.75
N CYS A 185 1.37 -6.20 35.05
CA CYS A 185 2.28 -7.28 35.46
C CYS A 185 3.70 -6.99 34.95
N ALA A 186 4.71 -7.66 35.50
CA ALA A 186 6.04 -7.69 34.89
C ALA A 186 5.91 -8.19 33.44
N VAL A 187 6.45 -7.42 32.50
CA VAL A 187 6.32 -7.73 31.06
C VAL A 187 7.10 -8.99 30.76
N ASP A 188 6.44 -9.96 30.12
CA ASP A 188 7.06 -11.19 29.65
C ASP A 188 8.09 -10.87 28.55
N VAL A 189 9.32 -11.35 28.74
CA VAL A 189 10.45 -11.08 27.84
C VAL A 189 10.17 -11.54 26.41
N HIS A 190 9.50 -12.68 26.22
CA HIS A 190 9.19 -13.20 24.89
C HIS A 190 8.12 -12.37 24.19
N ARG A 191 7.16 -11.81 24.93
CA ARG A 191 6.17 -10.88 24.36
C ARG A 191 6.81 -9.57 23.91
N ALA A 192 7.73 -9.02 24.70
CA ALA A 192 8.49 -7.83 24.29
C ALA A 192 9.36 -8.11 23.06
N THR A 193 10.08 -9.24 23.04
CA THR A 193 10.86 -9.68 21.88
C THR A 193 10.00 -9.89 20.65
N HIS A 194 8.76 -10.38 20.80
CA HIS A 194 7.85 -10.56 19.67
C HIS A 194 7.47 -9.24 18.97
N VAL A 195 7.27 -8.15 19.73
CA VAL A 195 7.02 -6.82 19.15
C VAL A 195 8.21 -6.38 18.29
N VAL A 196 9.43 -6.52 18.82
CA VAL A 196 10.66 -6.20 18.07
C VAL A 196 10.79 -7.08 16.82
N ALA A 197 10.50 -8.38 16.93
CA ALA A 197 10.56 -9.30 15.80
C ALA A 197 9.57 -8.93 14.67
N LEU A 198 8.36 -8.50 15.02
CA LEU A 198 7.39 -7.98 14.04
C LEU A 198 7.90 -6.72 13.34
N ASP A 199 8.51 -5.81 14.10
CA ASP A 199 9.10 -4.58 13.55
C ASP A 199 10.26 -4.91 12.59
N VAL A 200 11.18 -5.80 12.97
CA VAL A 200 12.30 -6.24 12.11
C VAL A 200 11.78 -6.97 10.87
N GLN A 201 10.82 -7.88 11.02
CA GLN A 201 10.22 -8.58 9.88
C GLN A 201 9.62 -7.58 8.88
N THR A 202 8.88 -6.59 9.37
CA THR A 202 8.28 -5.54 8.53
C THR A 202 9.35 -4.69 7.84
N TYR A 203 10.42 -4.34 8.54
CA TYR A 203 11.56 -3.63 7.95
C TYR A 203 12.14 -4.40 6.75
N LEU A 204 12.34 -5.71 6.88
CA LEU A 204 12.88 -6.54 5.79
C LEU A 204 11.90 -6.63 4.62
N GLU A 205 10.62 -6.85 4.89
CA GLU A 205 9.57 -6.91 3.85
C GLU A 205 9.47 -5.61 3.06
N LEU A 206 9.62 -4.45 3.72
CA LEU A 206 9.61 -3.14 3.06
C LEU A 206 10.86 -2.94 2.18
N GLY A 207 12.03 -3.36 2.66
CA GLY A 207 13.28 -3.31 1.90
C GLY A 207 13.22 -4.20 0.66
N ASP A 208 12.79 -5.45 0.81
CA ASP A 208 12.61 -6.41 -0.28
C ASP A 208 11.59 -5.90 -1.31
N ALA A 209 10.49 -5.29 -0.85
CA ALA A 209 9.48 -4.73 -1.73
C ALA A 209 10.00 -3.55 -2.57
N LEU A 210 10.82 -2.67 -1.99
CA LEU A 210 11.44 -1.57 -2.74
C LEU A 210 12.52 -2.07 -3.70
N ALA A 211 13.28 -3.10 -3.32
CA ALA A 211 14.28 -3.71 -4.21
C ALA A 211 13.60 -4.38 -5.43
N ASP A 212 12.57 -5.21 -5.21
CA ASP A 212 11.76 -5.79 -6.31
C ASP A 212 11.13 -4.70 -7.17
N LEU A 213 10.61 -3.63 -6.55
CA LEU A 213 10.06 -2.49 -7.27
C LEU A 213 11.12 -1.84 -8.17
N ARG A 214 12.30 -1.49 -7.64
CA ARG A 214 13.39 -0.85 -8.41
C ARG A 214 13.81 -1.70 -9.60
N ASP A 215 14.16 -2.95 -9.34
CA ASP A 215 14.79 -3.84 -10.32
C ASP A 215 13.78 -4.25 -11.40
N THR A 216 12.56 -4.62 -10.99
CA THR A 216 11.53 -5.02 -11.94
C THR A 216 10.97 -3.81 -12.70
N TYR A 217 10.81 -2.63 -12.08
CA TYR A 217 10.37 -1.43 -12.78
C TYR A 217 11.36 -1.02 -13.89
N ALA A 218 12.66 -1.01 -13.59
CA ALA A 218 13.70 -0.77 -14.59
C ALA A 218 13.64 -1.81 -15.73
N THR A 219 13.41 -3.08 -15.40
CA THR A 219 13.23 -4.15 -16.39
C THR A 219 12.01 -3.92 -17.28
N VAL A 220 10.88 -3.46 -16.72
CA VAL A 220 9.68 -3.09 -17.49
C VAL A 220 9.98 -1.95 -18.46
N LEU A 221 10.63 -0.89 -18.00
CA LEU A 221 11.00 0.25 -18.85
C LEU A 221 11.86 -0.20 -20.04
N ASP A 222 12.92 -0.97 -19.77
CA ASP A 222 13.84 -1.50 -20.78
C ASP A 222 13.11 -2.40 -21.80
N ASN A 223 12.20 -3.27 -21.33
CA ASN A 223 11.41 -4.12 -22.23
C ASN A 223 10.45 -3.31 -23.10
N VAL A 224 9.80 -2.28 -22.56
CA VAL A 224 8.88 -1.43 -23.33
C VAL A 224 9.65 -0.61 -24.37
N GLU A 225 10.80 -0.08 -24.01
CA GLU A 225 11.64 0.71 -24.90
C GLU A 225 12.18 -0.13 -26.07
N LYS A 226 12.81 -1.28 -25.78
CA LYS A 226 13.35 -2.20 -26.80
C LYS A 226 12.29 -2.69 -27.78
N ASN A 227 11.05 -2.84 -27.33
CA ASN A 227 9.96 -3.38 -28.14
C ASN A 227 8.98 -2.31 -28.63
N LYS A 228 9.26 -1.01 -28.44
CA LYS A 228 8.31 0.10 -28.65
C LYS A 228 7.58 0.01 -29.99
N GLU A 229 8.30 -0.21 -31.09
CA GLU A 229 7.70 -0.31 -32.43
C GLU A 229 6.68 -1.44 -32.54
N LYS A 230 6.98 -2.62 -31.99
CA LYS A 230 6.06 -3.77 -32.00
C LYS A 230 4.89 -3.58 -31.05
N LEU A 231 5.09 -2.85 -29.96
CA LEU A 231 4.04 -2.55 -28.99
C LEU A 231 3.02 -1.53 -29.53
N THR A 232 3.44 -0.56 -30.34
CA THR A 232 2.55 0.47 -30.91
C THR A 232 2.06 0.15 -32.32
N ALA A 233 2.84 -0.59 -33.11
CA ALA A 233 2.55 -0.93 -34.50
C ALA A 233 2.92 -2.41 -34.78
N PRO A 234 2.21 -3.39 -34.18
CA PRO A 234 2.57 -4.81 -34.25
C PRO A 234 2.56 -5.40 -35.67
N LYS A 235 1.80 -4.80 -36.58
CA LYS A 235 1.70 -5.15 -38.00
C LYS A 235 2.56 -4.26 -38.92
N GLY A 236 3.35 -3.34 -38.36
CA GLY A 236 4.07 -2.30 -39.09
C GLY A 236 3.20 -1.09 -39.46
N SER A 237 3.85 -0.02 -39.93
CA SER A 237 3.21 1.26 -40.30
C SER A 237 2.32 1.17 -41.56
N GLY A 238 2.37 0.05 -42.29
CA GLY A 238 1.53 -0.22 -43.47
C GLY A 238 0.25 -1.03 -43.21
N GLY A 239 -0.03 -1.39 -41.95
CA GLY A 239 -1.15 -2.28 -41.58
C GLY A 239 -2.54 -1.64 -41.55
N SER A 240 -2.70 -0.36 -41.93
CA SER A 240 -4.02 0.22 -42.16
C SER A 240 -4.37 0.07 -43.64
N GLY A 241 -5.25 -0.88 -43.96
CA GLY A 241 -5.67 -1.24 -45.31
C GLY A 241 -5.91 -0.04 -46.23
N HIS A 242 -5.05 0.10 -47.24
CA HIS A 242 -5.47 0.63 -48.53
C HIS A 242 -6.09 -0.55 -49.30
N SER A 243 -7.37 -0.83 -49.01
CA SER A 243 -8.27 -1.34 -50.05
C SER A 243 -8.48 -0.19 -51.03
N MET A 244 -7.51 0.00 -51.92
CA MET A 244 -7.65 0.83 -53.11
C MET A 244 -8.42 -0.05 -54.09
N GLY A 245 -9.74 0.17 -54.16
CA GLY A 245 -10.52 -0.36 -55.25
C GLY A 245 -9.96 0.13 -56.56
N MET A 246 -9.69 -0.76 -57.49
CA MET A 246 -9.64 -0.47 -58.91
C MET A 246 -10.08 -1.72 -59.66
N TYR A 247 -11.13 -1.51 -60.46
CA TYR A 247 -11.61 -2.24 -61.64
C TYR A 247 -10.74 -3.37 -62.18
#